data_AF-A0A917UD25-F1
#
_entry.id   AF-A0A917UD25-F1
#
_cell.length_a   1.000
_cell.length_b   1.000
_cell.length_c   1.000
_cell.angle_alpha   90.00
_cell.angle_beta   90.00
_cell.angle_gamma   90.00
#
_symmetry.space_group_name_H-M   'P 1'
#
loop_
_entity.id
_entity.type
_entity.pdbx_description
1 polymer ?
#
loop_
_entity_poly.entity_id
_entity_poly.type
_entity_poly.pdbx_seq_one_letter_code
_entity_poly.pdbx_strand_id
1 'polypeptide(L)'
;MTALTTGRGRRVREWAVTAAATAASLYTLDVTATAAGVALVASGGLAGIGPAWAVAFLAATYLAWCAGLRVALRANRLLLETTGTSTNALSKAAYDLTRRLTGRARPARLAAAGGYTATEIAKELPYYVGAFGVAALSDTVGQVEALVFLGGANLGAAVYELGLARLVRSVVRRRGRRYASFDTDWVPAEYLAGYYSTVEPDEVATIAFFVDALRQAEPGRPVLFFGVGPTLHHVFAAAEVASEIHLGDYLPANLAEIRRWIDREPGAHDWRAFVRHTLRCEGSADPSDADVTAREDLTRARITALIRVDAGHPRPVDRQYATVISAYCADSATGDRATWDRYMRHITGLVGPGGLFVTAALRRCRGYIVGGRSFPSADVDEHDLRAALRPGFDPQAGAIEVHPVPQDATHGYAGIVLAWARRSGPGARGGAARPVEHRVSSP
;
A
#
# COMPACT_ATOMS: atom_id res chain seq x y z
N MET A 1 -23.61 12.78 -23.29
CA MET A 1 -23.34 11.65 -24.22
C MET A 1 -21.98 10.98 -24.03
N THR A 2 -21.00 11.62 -23.39
CA THR A 2 -19.60 11.14 -23.28
C THR A 2 -19.35 10.05 -22.22
N ALA A 3 -20.20 9.94 -21.19
CA ALA A 3 -20.08 8.92 -20.13
C ALA A 3 -20.62 7.52 -20.52
N LEU A 4 -21.56 7.47 -21.47
CA LEU A 4 -22.14 6.21 -21.95
C LEU A 4 -21.20 5.49 -22.95
N THR A 5 -20.44 6.26 -23.74
CA THR A 5 -19.45 5.74 -24.70
C THR A 5 -18.22 5.16 -24.00
N THR A 6 -17.74 5.79 -22.91
CA THR A 6 -16.60 5.29 -22.12
C THR A 6 -16.93 4.00 -21.36
N GLY A 7 -18.14 3.88 -20.81
CA GLY A 7 -18.61 2.68 -20.11
C GLY A 7 -18.81 1.45 -21.03
N ARG A 8 -19.22 1.67 -22.27
CA ARG A 8 -19.37 0.59 -23.27
C ARG A 8 -18.01 0.08 -23.76
N GLY A 9 -17.07 0.97 -24.05
CA GLY A 9 -15.71 0.60 -24.47
C GLY A 9 -14.95 -0.18 -23.40
N ARG A 10 -15.11 0.19 -22.13
CA ARG A 10 -14.52 -0.54 -21.00
C ARG A 10 -15.04 -1.98 -20.87
N ARG A 11 -16.36 -2.19 -20.97
CA ARG A 11 -16.95 -3.53 -20.89
C ARG A 11 -16.52 -4.43 -22.04
N VAL A 12 -16.43 -3.89 -23.26
CA VAL A 12 -15.93 -4.63 -24.42
C VAL A 12 -14.49 -5.11 -24.18
N ARG A 13 -13.63 -4.24 -23.66
CA ARG A 13 -12.25 -4.60 -23.31
C ARG A 13 -12.18 -5.66 -22.21
N GLU A 14 -12.98 -5.54 -21.16
CA GLU A 14 -13.03 -6.54 -20.07
C GLU A 14 -13.45 -7.93 -20.56
N TRP A 15 -14.42 -7.98 -21.48
CA TRP A 15 -14.86 -9.23 -22.11
C TRP A 15 -13.83 -9.79 -23.10
N ALA A 16 -13.16 -8.95 -23.89
CA ALA A 16 -12.08 -9.38 -24.77
C ALA A 16 -10.92 -10.00 -23.99
N VAL A 17 -10.50 -9.36 -22.89
CA VAL A 17 -9.46 -9.89 -21.98
C VAL A 17 -9.91 -11.21 -21.37
N THR A 18 -11.17 -11.31 -20.94
CA THR A 18 -11.70 -12.54 -20.36
C THR A 18 -11.71 -13.68 -21.38
N ALA A 19 -12.19 -13.42 -22.61
CA ALA A 19 -12.21 -14.42 -23.68
C ALA A 19 -10.79 -14.91 -24.01
N ALA A 20 -9.83 -14.01 -24.16
CA ALA A 20 -8.43 -14.37 -24.40
C ALA A 20 -7.83 -15.17 -23.24
N ALA A 21 -8.08 -14.75 -21.99
CA ALA A 21 -7.61 -15.46 -20.80
C ALA A 21 -8.25 -16.85 -20.65
N THR A 22 -9.53 -16.99 -20.99
CA THR A 22 -10.22 -18.29 -21.02
C THR A 22 -9.64 -19.22 -22.06
N ALA A 23 -9.43 -18.76 -23.29
CA ALA A 23 -8.80 -19.56 -24.33
C ALA A 23 -7.38 -19.99 -23.91
N ALA A 24 -6.54 -19.04 -23.50
CA ALA A 24 -5.18 -19.33 -23.05
C ALA A 24 -5.16 -20.33 -21.87
N SER A 25 -6.07 -20.15 -20.91
CA SER A 25 -6.14 -21.03 -19.74
C SER A 25 -6.62 -22.43 -20.10
N LEU A 26 -7.54 -22.57 -21.06
CA LEU A 26 -8.03 -23.87 -21.52
C LEU A 26 -6.89 -24.67 -22.16
N TYR A 27 -6.21 -24.08 -23.16
CA TYR A 27 -5.11 -24.75 -23.84
C TYR A 27 -3.94 -25.07 -22.92
N THR A 28 -3.56 -24.15 -22.02
CA THR A 28 -2.40 -24.36 -21.14
C THR A 28 -2.71 -25.43 -20.09
N LEU A 29 -3.92 -25.41 -19.52
CA LEU A 29 -4.37 -26.47 -18.62
C LEU A 29 -4.34 -27.82 -19.35
N ASP A 30 -4.87 -27.89 -20.56
CA ASP A 30 -4.99 -29.16 -21.28
C ASP A 30 -3.63 -29.77 -21.63
N VAL A 31 -2.69 -28.95 -22.11
CA VAL A 31 -1.32 -29.38 -22.36
C VAL A 31 -0.65 -29.86 -21.07
N THR A 32 -0.83 -29.11 -19.97
CA THR A 32 -0.20 -29.45 -18.68
C THR A 32 -0.76 -30.75 -18.10
N ALA A 33 -2.08 -30.91 -18.10
CA ALA A 33 -2.76 -32.09 -17.58
C ALA A 33 -2.44 -33.32 -18.43
N THR A 34 -2.56 -33.23 -19.76
CA THR A 34 -2.23 -34.33 -20.67
C THR A 34 -0.76 -34.74 -20.53
N ALA A 35 0.18 -33.79 -20.50
CA ALA A 35 1.60 -34.08 -20.32
C ALA A 35 1.88 -34.75 -18.98
N ALA A 36 1.23 -34.32 -17.89
CA ALA A 36 1.38 -34.95 -16.57
C ALA A 36 0.82 -36.38 -16.54
N GLY A 37 -0.33 -36.62 -17.19
CA GLY A 37 -0.91 -37.95 -17.35
C GLY A 37 0.02 -38.89 -18.12
N VAL A 38 0.50 -38.46 -19.29
CA VAL A 38 1.44 -39.24 -20.13
C VAL A 38 2.73 -39.50 -19.39
N ALA A 39 3.32 -38.48 -18.75
CA ALA A 39 4.57 -38.62 -18.01
C ALA A 39 4.44 -39.60 -16.84
N LEU A 40 3.30 -39.59 -16.12
CA LEU A 40 3.07 -40.52 -15.03
C LEU A 40 2.98 -41.97 -15.53
N VAL A 41 2.23 -42.23 -16.60
CA VAL A 41 2.14 -43.58 -17.19
C VAL A 41 3.52 -44.02 -17.71
N ALA A 42 4.21 -43.16 -18.47
CA ALA A 42 5.53 -43.45 -19.04
C ALA A 42 6.62 -43.68 -17.99
N SER A 43 6.48 -43.09 -16.79
CA SER A 43 7.43 -43.30 -15.70
C SER A 43 7.47 -44.73 -15.18
N GLY A 44 6.40 -45.51 -15.38
CA GLY A 44 6.25 -46.85 -14.80
C GLY A 44 6.17 -46.87 -13.27
N GLY A 45 6.14 -45.72 -12.59
CA GLY A 45 6.17 -45.65 -11.12
C GLY A 45 4.94 -46.26 -10.43
N LEU A 46 3.87 -46.48 -11.20
CA LEU A 46 2.64 -47.17 -10.77
C LEU A 46 2.37 -48.43 -11.62
N ALA A 47 3.38 -48.97 -12.31
CA ALA A 47 3.22 -50.20 -13.06
C ALA A 47 2.89 -51.38 -12.13
N GLY A 48 1.94 -52.22 -12.53
CA GLY A 48 1.58 -53.43 -11.79
C GLY A 48 0.69 -53.21 -10.55
N ILE A 49 0.19 -51.99 -10.31
CA ILE A 49 -0.81 -51.78 -9.25
C ILE A 49 -2.13 -52.46 -9.62
N GLY A 50 -2.79 -53.06 -8.63
CA GLY A 50 -4.11 -53.66 -8.84
C GLY A 50 -5.20 -52.61 -9.13
N PRO A 51 -6.31 -52.97 -9.81
CA PRO A 51 -7.39 -52.04 -10.17
C PRO A 51 -7.95 -51.26 -8.98
N ALA A 52 -8.10 -51.89 -7.82
CA ALA A 52 -8.58 -51.23 -6.60
C ALA A 52 -7.65 -50.08 -6.15
N TRP A 53 -6.34 -50.28 -6.24
CA TRP A 53 -5.36 -49.25 -5.91
C TRP A 53 -5.30 -48.15 -6.96
N ALA A 54 -5.51 -48.47 -8.24
CA ALA A 54 -5.62 -47.47 -9.31
C ALA A 54 -6.85 -46.56 -9.11
N VAL A 55 -8.00 -47.13 -8.72
CA VAL A 55 -9.21 -46.36 -8.37
C VAL A 55 -8.98 -45.52 -7.11
N ALA A 56 -8.35 -46.08 -6.06
CA ALA A 56 -8.03 -45.34 -4.85
C ALA A 56 -7.07 -44.16 -5.13
N PHE A 57 -6.06 -44.38 -5.97
CA PHE A 57 -5.15 -43.34 -6.44
C PHE A 57 -5.91 -42.24 -7.18
N LEU A 58 -6.73 -42.59 -8.17
CA LEU A 58 -7.55 -41.63 -8.91
C LEU A 58 -8.44 -40.81 -7.96
N ALA A 59 -9.11 -41.44 -7.00
CA ALA A 59 -9.92 -40.76 -5.99
C ALA A 59 -9.09 -39.77 -5.15
N ALA A 60 -7.87 -40.14 -4.75
CA ALA A 60 -6.96 -39.24 -4.03
C ALA A 60 -6.55 -38.03 -4.90
N THR A 61 -6.33 -38.22 -6.20
CA THR A 61 -6.01 -37.11 -7.11
C THR A 61 -7.17 -36.12 -7.26
N TYR A 62 -8.43 -36.58 -7.20
CA TYR A 62 -9.59 -35.68 -7.16
C TYR A 62 -9.66 -34.83 -5.90
N LEU A 63 -9.15 -35.30 -4.76
CA LEU A 63 -9.03 -34.47 -3.56
C LEU A 63 -8.00 -33.35 -3.75
N ALA A 64 -6.86 -33.66 -4.38
CA ALA A 64 -5.85 -32.67 -4.74
C ALA A 64 -6.39 -31.64 -5.74
N TRP A 65 -7.11 -32.10 -6.76
CA TRP A 65 -7.82 -31.25 -7.71
C TRP A 65 -8.84 -30.34 -7.02
N CYS A 66 -9.67 -30.87 -6.12
CA CYS A 66 -10.62 -30.09 -5.32
C CYS A 66 -9.92 -28.99 -4.50
N ALA A 67 -8.75 -29.30 -3.92
CA ALA A 67 -7.96 -28.31 -3.20
C ALA A 67 -7.43 -27.21 -4.12
N GLY A 68 -6.92 -27.58 -5.31
CA GLY A 68 -6.51 -26.63 -6.35
C GLY A 68 -7.66 -25.73 -6.81
N LEU A 69 -8.82 -26.32 -7.11
CA LEU A 69 -10.02 -25.61 -7.52
C LEU A 69 -10.48 -24.59 -6.47
N ARG A 70 -10.45 -24.93 -5.17
CA ARG A 70 -10.77 -23.97 -4.10
C ARG A 70 -9.85 -22.74 -4.12
N VAL A 71 -8.57 -22.93 -4.44
CA VAL A 71 -7.60 -21.83 -4.55
C VAL A 71 -7.86 -21.00 -5.80
N ALA A 72 -8.14 -21.64 -6.93
CA ALA A 72 -8.52 -21.00 -8.19
C ALA A 72 -9.78 -20.14 -8.04
N LEU A 73 -10.85 -20.68 -7.43
CA LEU A 73 -12.10 -19.96 -7.16
C LEU A 73 -11.88 -18.69 -6.34
N ARG A 74 -10.99 -18.73 -5.34
CA ARG A 74 -10.64 -17.54 -4.55
C ARG A 74 -9.88 -16.50 -5.39
N ALA A 75 -8.94 -16.94 -6.22
CA ALA A 75 -8.17 -16.04 -7.09
C ALA A 75 -9.04 -15.43 -8.19
N ASN A 76 -9.94 -16.21 -8.79
CA ASN A 76 -10.90 -15.74 -9.78
C ASN A 76 -11.88 -14.72 -9.18
N ARG A 77 -12.37 -14.94 -7.96
CA ARG A 77 -13.17 -13.94 -7.23
C ARG A 77 -12.43 -12.62 -7.10
N LEU A 78 -11.18 -12.68 -6.63
CA LEU A 78 -10.33 -11.49 -6.51
C LEU A 78 -10.17 -10.77 -7.86
N LEU A 79 -9.89 -11.51 -8.94
CA LEU A 79 -9.74 -10.93 -10.28
C LEU A 79 -11.02 -10.26 -10.78
N LEU A 80 -12.17 -10.93 -10.63
CA LEU A 80 -13.49 -10.40 -11.02
C LEU A 80 -13.82 -9.11 -10.26
N GLU A 81 -13.61 -9.10 -8.95
CA GLU A 81 -13.95 -7.96 -8.10
C GLU A 81 -13.01 -6.78 -8.29
N THR A 82 -11.73 -7.02 -8.58
CA THR A 82 -10.76 -5.94 -8.78
C THR A 82 -10.76 -5.39 -10.21
N THR A 83 -10.97 -6.24 -11.22
CA THR A 83 -10.74 -5.85 -12.62
C THR A 83 -11.98 -5.96 -13.51
N GLY A 84 -13.04 -6.63 -13.05
CA GLY A 84 -14.17 -7.00 -13.89
C GLY A 84 -13.84 -8.10 -14.91
N THR A 85 -12.64 -8.70 -14.88
CA THR A 85 -12.22 -9.78 -15.79
C THR A 85 -12.14 -11.13 -15.10
N SER A 86 -12.07 -12.21 -15.87
CA SER A 86 -11.93 -13.58 -15.37
C SER A 86 -11.01 -14.40 -16.27
N THR A 87 -10.44 -15.48 -15.74
CA THR A 87 -9.83 -16.54 -16.56
C THR A 87 -10.87 -17.54 -17.07
N ASN A 88 -12.15 -17.37 -16.72
CA ASN A 88 -13.25 -18.24 -17.09
C ASN A 88 -14.48 -17.43 -17.55
N ALA A 89 -14.81 -17.53 -18.84
CA ALA A 89 -15.89 -16.75 -19.46
C ALA A 89 -17.28 -17.08 -18.89
N LEU A 90 -17.56 -18.35 -18.56
CA LEU A 90 -18.83 -18.75 -17.96
C LEU A 90 -18.98 -18.19 -16.54
N SER A 91 -17.89 -18.19 -15.77
CA SER A 91 -17.81 -17.57 -14.45
C SER A 91 -18.11 -16.06 -14.52
N LYS A 92 -17.52 -15.34 -15.49
CA LYS A 92 -17.82 -13.91 -15.71
C LYS A 92 -19.25 -13.69 -16.17
N ALA A 93 -19.77 -14.51 -17.09
CA ALA A 93 -21.14 -14.40 -17.57
C ALA A 93 -22.14 -14.53 -16.41
N ALA A 94 -21.95 -15.56 -15.57
CA ALA A 94 -22.76 -15.79 -14.39
C ALA A 94 -22.65 -14.63 -13.39
N TYR A 95 -21.43 -14.13 -13.14
CA TYR A 95 -21.21 -12.96 -12.26
C TYR A 95 -21.97 -11.72 -12.76
N ASP A 96 -21.76 -11.35 -14.03
CA ASP A 96 -22.30 -10.13 -14.63
C ASP A 96 -23.84 -10.21 -14.73
N LEU A 97 -24.40 -11.36 -15.12
CA LEU A 97 -25.84 -11.58 -15.21
C LEU A 97 -26.49 -11.49 -13.83
N THR A 98 -25.98 -12.21 -12.84
CA THR A 98 -26.54 -12.18 -11.48
C THR A 98 -26.39 -10.80 -10.84
N ARG A 99 -25.26 -10.09 -11.08
CA ARG A 99 -25.11 -8.69 -10.64
C ARG A 99 -26.16 -7.78 -11.27
N ARG A 100 -26.44 -7.91 -12.56
CA ARG A 100 -27.46 -7.11 -13.26
C ARG A 100 -28.87 -7.38 -12.75
N LEU A 101 -29.21 -8.64 -12.50
CA LEU A 101 -30.56 -9.03 -12.07
C LEU A 101 -30.83 -8.73 -10.60
N THR A 102 -29.83 -8.90 -9.72
CA THR A 102 -30.05 -8.85 -8.26
C THR A 102 -29.43 -7.64 -7.57
N GLY A 103 -28.46 -6.96 -8.19
CA GLY A 103 -27.64 -5.91 -7.58
C GLY A 103 -26.68 -6.40 -6.47
N ARG A 104 -26.89 -7.60 -5.93
CA ARG A 104 -26.22 -8.09 -4.71
C ARG A 104 -24.90 -8.80 -5.01
N ALA A 105 -23.89 -8.55 -4.18
CA ALA A 105 -22.55 -9.12 -4.35
C ALA A 105 -22.45 -10.62 -4.02
N ARG A 106 -23.06 -11.05 -2.91
CA ARG A 106 -23.04 -12.45 -2.46
C ARG A 106 -23.60 -13.44 -3.49
N PRO A 107 -24.81 -13.27 -4.06
CA PRO A 107 -25.32 -14.22 -5.05
C PRO A 107 -24.50 -14.21 -6.34
N ALA A 108 -23.97 -13.06 -6.77
CA ALA A 108 -23.09 -13.02 -7.93
C ALA A 108 -21.77 -13.77 -7.72
N ARG A 109 -21.18 -13.73 -6.52
CA ARG A 109 -20.00 -14.53 -6.18
C ARG A 109 -20.28 -16.03 -6.23
N LEU A 110 -21.47 -16.45 -5.78
CA LEU A 110 -21.87 -17.85 -5.82
C LEU A 110 -22.12 -18.31 -7.26
N ALA A 111 -22.82 -17.51 -8.06
CA ALA A 111 -23.05 -17.79 -9.48
C ALA A 111 -21.74 -17.89 -10.26
N ALA A 112 -20.80 -16.98 -10.02
CA ALA A 112 -19.47 -17.02 -10.63
C ALA A 112 -18.69 -18.28 -10.25
N ALA A 113 -18.74 -18.69 -8.98
CA ALA A 113 -18.10 -19.92 -8.54
C ALA A 113 -18.74 -21.14 -9.20
N GLY A 114 -20.08 -21.19 -9.28
CA GLY A 114 -20.81 -22.25 -9.98
C GLY A 114 -20.45 -22.32 -11.47
N GLY A 115 -20.38 -21.18 -12.15
CA GLY A 115 -19.97 -21.12 -13.56
C GLY A 115 -18.54 -21.60 -13.78
N TYR A 116 -17.61 -21.24 -12.89
CA TYR A 116 -16.23 -21.73 -12.96
C TYR A 116 -16.17 -23.25 -12.77
N THR A 117 -16.78 -23.76 -11.70
CA THR A 117 -16.82 -25.19 -11.40
C THR A 117 -17.48 -26.00 -12.51
N ALA A 118 -18.57 -25.52 -13.10
CA ALA A 118 -19.24 -26.18 -14.22
C ALA A 118 -18.32 -26.31 -15.44
N THR A 119 -17.54 -25.27 -15.74
CA THR A 119 -16.53 -25.34 -16.81
C THR A 119 -15.46 -26.36 -16.51
N GLU A 120 -14.92 -26.40 -15.29
CA GLU A 120 -13.87 -27.39 -14.96
C GLU A 120 -14.40 -28.82 -15.00
N ILE A 121 -15.62 -29.08 -14.51
CA ILE A 121 -16.26 -30.40 -14.62
C ILE A 121 -16.46 -30.79 -16.10
N ALA A 122 -16.89 -29.84 -16.96
CA ALA A 122 -17.11 -30.12 -18.37
C ALA A 122 -15.82 -30.50 -19.12
N LYS A 123 -14.66 -29.98 -18.69
CA LYS A 123 -13.35 -30.31 -19.27
C LYS A 123 -12.87 -31.72 -18.93
N GLU A 124 -13.38 -32.35 -17.87
CA GLU A 124 -12.99 -33.71 -17.50
C GLU A 124 -13.48 -34.74 -18.53
N LEU A 125 -14.62 -34.49 -19.17
CA LEU A 125 -15.29 -35.45 -20.05
C LEU A 125 -14.39 -35.94 -21.21
N PRO A 126 -13.70 -35.06 -21.97
CA PRO A 126 -12.74 -35.49 -23.00
C PRO A 126 -11.62 -36.41 -22.48
N TYR A 127 -11.14 -36.23 -21.24
CA TYR A 127 -10.08 -37.07 -20.69
C TYR A 127 -10.57 -38.48 -20.43
N TYR A 128 -11.77 -38.64 -19.87
CA TYR A 128 -12.39 -39.94 -19.67
C TYR A 128 -12.64 -40.65 -20.99
N VAL A 129 -13.23 -39.95 -21.96
CA VAL A 129 -13.50 -40.51 -23.30
C VAL A 129 -12.19 -40.91 -23.99
N GLY A 130 -11.17 -40.07 -23.92
CA GLY A 130 -9.86 -40.35 -24.52
C GLY A 130 -9.15 -41.53 -23.85
N ALA A 131 -9.05 -41.52 -22.51
CA ALA A 131 -8.33 -42.55 -21.76
C ALA A 131 -8.96 -43.94 -21.92
N PHE A 132 -10.28 -44.04 -21.73
CA PHE A 132 -10.99 -45.32 -21.87
C PHE A 132 -11.23 -45.71 -23.33
N GLY A 133 -11.35 -44.74 -24.24
CA GLY A 133 -11.40 -45.02 -25.67
C GLY A 133 -10.10 -45.66 -26.18
N VAL A 134 -8.94 -45.13 -25.77
CA VAL A 134 -7.65 -45.74 -26.08
C VAL A 134 -7.52 -47.12 -25.45
N ALA A 135 -7.90 -47.28 -24.19
CA ALA A 135 -7.84 -48.59 -23.52
C ALA A 135 -8.79 -49.64 -24.12
N ALA A 136 -9.90 -49.22 -24.72
CA ALA A 136 -10.83 -50.12 -25.39
C ALA A 136 -10.37 -50.52 -26.82
N LEU A 137 -9.52 -49.71 -27.45
CA LEU A 137 -9.09 -49.87 -28.84
C LEU A 137 -7.62 -50.33 -28.98
N SER A 138 -6.86 -50.38 -27.88
CA SER A 138 -5.44 -50.70 -27.89
C SER A 138 -5.15 -51.98 -27.10
N ASP A 139 -4.36 -52.87 -27.69
CA ASP A 139 -3.85 -54.06 -27.00
C ASP A 139 -2.69 -53.75 -26.02
N THR A 140 -2.18 -52.51 -26.05
CA THR A 140 -1.01 -52.10 -25.26
C THR A 140 -1.34 -51.21 -24.07
N VAL A 141 -2.56 -50.68 -23.99
CA VAL A 141 -3.00 -49.79 -22.90
C VAL A 141 -4.17 -50.44 -22.18
N GLY A 142 -3.95 -50.87 -20.95
CA GLY A 142 -5.00 -51.46 -20.13
C GLY A 142 -5.84 -50.42 -19.37
N GLN A 143 -6.88 -50.92 -18.70
CA GLN A 143 -7.76 -50.11 -17.87
C GLN A 143 -7.04 -49.44 -16.69
N VAL A 144 -5.99 -50.09 -16.15
CA VAL A 144 -5.19 -49.54 -15.06
C VAL A 144 -4.37 -48.35 -15.55
N GLU A 145 -3.76 -48.44 -16.73
CA GLU A 145 -3.02 -47.35 -17.36
C GLU A 145 -3.91 -46.15 -17.67
N ALA A 146 -5.16 -46.37 -18.10
CA ALA A 146 -6.15 -45.30 -18.27
C ALA A 146 -6.47 -44.58 -16.94
N LEU A 147 -6.66 -45.32 -15.85
CA LEU A 147 -6.88 -44.74 -14.51
C LEU A 147 -5.65 -43.97 -14.01
N VAL A 148 -4.44 -44.49 -14.25
CA VAL A 148 -3.18 -43.81 -13.90
C VAL A 148 -3.00 -42.53 -14.72
N PHE A 149 -3.31 -42.55 -16.02
CA PHE A 149 -3.30 -41.37 -16.87
C PHE A 149 -4.25 -40.28 -16.33
N LEU A 150 -5.49 -40.64 -16.01
CA LEU A 150 -6.47 -39.71 -15.43
C LEU A 150 -5.98 -39.13 -14.09
N GLY A 151 -5.37 -39.96 -13.24
CA GLY A 151 -4.79 -39.49 -11.99
C GLY A 151 -3.64 -38.51 -12.20
N GLY A 152 -2.75 -38.77 -13.16
CA GLY A 152 -1.68 -37.85 -13.54
C GLY A 152 -2.22 -36.53 -14.12
N ALA A 153 -3.27 -36.60 -14.95
CA ALA A 153 -3.94 -35.42 -15.49
C ALA A 153 -4.56 -34.54 -14.40
N ASN A 154 -5.24 -35.14 -13.42
CA ASN A 154 -5.79 -34.43 -12.25
C ASN A 154 -4.72 -33.69 -11.44
N LEU A 155 -3.57 -34.34 -11.21
CA LEU A 155 -2.44 -33.72 -10.52
C LEU A 155 -1.85 -32.56 -11.33
N GLY A 156 -1.70 -32.72 -12.65
CA GLY A 156 -1.26 -31.65 -13.55
C GLY A 156 -2.20 -30.44 -13.52
N ALA A 157 -3.51 -30.68 -13.61
CA ALA A 157 -4.53 -29.65 -13.50
C ALA A 157 -4.49 -28.92 -12.14
N ALA A 158 -4.32 -29.66 -11.04
CA ALA A 158 -4.19 -29.08 -9.70
C ALA A 158 -2.96 -28.14 -9.58
N VAL A 159 -1.81 -28.56 -10.13
CA VAL A 159 -0.59 -27.75 -10.15
C VAL A 159 -0.78 -26.49 -11.00
N TYR A 160 -1.38 -26.63 -12.18
CA TYR A 160 -1.70 -25.50 -13.05
C TYR A 160 -2.57 -24.48 -12.32
N GLU A 161 -3.67 -24.91 -11.68
CA GLU A 161 -4.59 -24.02 -10.97
C GLU A 161 -3.93 -23.29 -9.79
N LEU A 162 -3.02 -23.97 -9.07
CA LEU A 162 -2.21 -23.33 -8.04
C LEU A 162 -1.26 -22.28 -8.62
N GLY A 163 -0.62 -22.57 -9.76
CA GLY A 163 0.25 -21.65 -10.49
C GLY A 163 -0.51 -20.43 -10.99
N LEU A 164 -1.63 -20.63 -11.68
CA LEU A 164 -2.51 -19.57 -12.18
C LEU A 164 -3.02 -18.70 -11.04
N ALA A 165 -3.44 -19.28 -9.91
CA ALA A 165 -3.89 -18.52 -8.76
C ALA A 165 -2.77 -17.67 -8.12
N ARG A 166 -1.52 -18.15 -8.11
CA ARG A 166 -0.37 -17.34 -7.67
C ARG A 166 -0.11 -16.19 -8.65
N LEU A 167 -0.15 -16.45 -9.95
CA LEU A 167 0.02 -15.44 -10.98
C LEU A 167 -1.06 -14.36 -10.92
N VAL A 168 -2.33 -14.75 -10.85
CA VAL A 168 -3.47 -13.83 -10.71
C VAL A 168 -3.31 -12.96 -9.47
N ARG A 169 -2.96 -13.53 -8.31
CA ARG A 169 -2.71 -12.74 -7.09
C ARG A 169 -1.55 -11.75 -7.28
N SER A 170 -0.47 -12.15 -7.95
CA SER A 170 0.64 -11.26 -8.24
C SER A 170 0.23 -10.11 -9.18
N VAL A 171 -0.47 -10.43 -10.27
CA VAL A 171 -0.96 -9.45 -11.25
C VAL A 171 -1.96 -8.50 -10.62
N VAL A 172 -2.92 -9.01 -9.83
CA VAL A 172 -3.88 -8.16 -9.11
C VAL A 172 -3.18 -7.32 -8.04
N ARG A 173 -2.18 -7.83 -7.33
CA ARG A 173 -1.38 -6.99 -6.40
C ARG A 173 -0.61 -5.89 -7.13
N ARG A 174 -0.10 -6.16 -8.33
CA ARG A 174 0.60 -5.18 -9.17
C ARG A 174 -0.35 -4.18 -9.85
N ARG A 175 -1.55 -4.61 -10.27
CA ARG A 175 -2.56 -3.79 -10.96
C ARG A 175 -3.58 -3.11 -10.05
N GLY A 176 -3.86 -3.67 -8.88
CA GLY A 176 -4.83 -3.18 -7.88
C GLY A 176 -4.37 -1.95 -7.12
N ARG A 177 -3.22 -1.38 -7.47
CA ARG A 177 -2.67 -0.12 -6.97
C ARG A 177 -2.43 0.84 -8.14
N ARG A 178 -3.44 1.07 -8.98
CA ARG A 178 -3.40 2.24 -9.86
C ARG A 178 -3.75 3.43 -8.98
N TYR A 179 -2.71 3.96 -8.33
CA TYR A 179 -2.84 5.18 -7.56
C TYR A 179 -3.29 6.32 -8.46
N ALA A 180 -4.11 7.18 -7.89
CA ALA A 180 -4.39 8.49 -8.43
C ALA A 180 -3.08 9.28 -8.55
N SER A 181 -2.98 10.12 -9.57
CA SER A 181 -1.82 10.98 -9.77
C SER A 181 -1.95 12.23 -8.91
N PHE A 182 -0.88 12.60 -8.20
CA PHE A 182 -0.84 13.87 -7.49
C PHE A 182 -0.98 15.08 -8.42
N ASP A 183 -0.45 15.01 -9.65
CA ASP A 183 -0.48 16.12 -10.59
C ASP A 183 -1.87 16.34 -11.23
N THR A 184 -2.66 15.28 -11.41
CA THR A 184 -3.96 15.38 -12.13
C THR A 184 -5.19 15.12 -11.28
N ASP A 185 -5.06 14.31 -10.23
CA ASP A 185 -6.19 13.83 -9.43
C ASP A 185 -6.19 14.39 -8.01
N TRP A 186 -5.18 15.12 -7.56
CA TRP A 186 -5.17 15.68 -6.20
C TRP A 186 -6.06 16.91 -6.10
N VAL A 187 -6.97 16.91 -5.13
CA VAL A 187 -7.83 18.06 -4.81
C VAL A 187 -7.62 18.42 -3.34
N PRO A 188 -6.92 19.53 -3.03
CA PRO A 188 -6.60 19.93 -1.66
C PRO A 188 -7.82 20.03 -0.74
N ALA A 189 -8.91 20.62 -1.22
CA ALA A 189 -10.13 20.80 -0.43
C ALA A 189 -10.76 19.46 0.00
N GLU A 190 -10.69 18.41 -0.82
CA GLU A 190 -11.18 17.08 -0.44
C GLU A 190 -10.29 16.41 0.60
N TYR A 191 -8.99 16.67 0.54
CA TYR A 191 -8.05 16.21 1.57
C TYR A 191 -8.32 16.90 2.91
N LEU A 192 -8.47 18.22 2.90
CA LEU A 192 -8.82 19.00 4.09
C LEU A 192 -10.17 18.58 4.69
N ALA A 193 -11.20 18.40 3.86
CA ALA A 193 -12.51 17.95 4.33
C ALA A 193 -12.48 16.53 4.91
N GLY A 194 -11.68 15.63 4.32
CA GLY A 194 -11.60 14.23 4.72
C GLY A 194 -10.80 13.99 6.00
N TYR A 195 -9.72 14.73 6.22
CA TYR A 195 -8.77 14.48 7.33
C TYR A 195 -8.72 15.56 8.39
N TYR A 196 -9.13 16.79 8.07
CA TYR A 196 -8.86 17.96 8.92
C TYR A 196 -10.11 18.76 9.28
N SER A 197 -11.31 18.17 9.16
CA SER A 197 -12.53 18.81 9.67
C SER A 197 -12.64 18.77 11.20
N THR A 198 -11.93 17.83 11.83
CA THR A 198 -11.87 17.59 13.27
C THR A 198 -10.44 17.21 13.67
N VAL A 199 -10.07 17.42 14.93
CA VAL A 199 -8.77 16.98 15.46
C VAL A 199 -8.88 15.50 15.82
N GLU A 200 -8.53 14.64 14.88
CA GLU A 200 -8.60 13.18 15.03
C GLU A 200 -7.50 12.64 15.97
N PRO A 201 -7.64 11.40 16.51
CA PRO A 201 -6.71 10.88 17.51
C PRO A 201 -5.25 10.75 17.02
N ASP A 202 -5.03 10.51 15.72
CA ASP A 202 -3.69 10.52 15.12
C ASP A 202 -3.07 11.92 15.19
N GLU A 203 -3.83 12.96 14.87
CA GLU A 203 -3.40 14.36 14.97
C GLU A 203 -3.23 14.82 16.43
N VAL A 204 -4.06 14.34 17.35
CA VAL A 204 -3.87 14.61 18.79
C VAL A 204 -2.49 14.16 19.26
N ALA A 205 -2.09 12.93 18.90
CA ALA A 205 -0.78 12.38 19.24
C ALA A 205 0.36 13.10 18.49
N THR A 206 0.15 13.38 17.20
CA THR A 206 1.18 14.00 16.35
C THR A 206 1.49 15.43 16.80
N ILE A 207 0.48 16.25 17.09
CA ILE A 207 0.67 17.63 17.56
C ILE A 207 1.37 17.65 18.91
N ALA A 208 0.98 16.79 19.86
CA ALA A 208 1.64 16.69 21.16
C ALA A 208 3.13 16.34 21.00
N PHE A 209 3.44 15.33 20.18
CA PHE A 209 4.80 14.93 19.88
C PHE A 209 5.61 16.07 19.21
N PHE A 210 5.00 16.80 18.29
CA PHE A 210 5.66 17.89 17.56
C PHE A 210 5.96 19.07 18.47
N VAL A 211 5.05 19.43 19.38
CA VAL A 211 5.29 20.44 20.42
C VAL A 211 6.48 20.04 21.29
N ASP A 212 6.54 18.79 21.74
CA ASP A 212 7.66 18.28 22.54
C ASP A 212 8.97 18.25 21.76
N ALA A 213 8.95 17.82 20.50
CA ALA A 213 10.11 17.81 19.63
C ALA A 213 10.64 19.23 19.37
N LEU A 214 9.75 20.21 19.17
CA LEU A 214 10.13 21.60 18.91
C LEU A 214 10.77 22.29 20.11
N ARG A 215 10.62 21.78 21.34
CA ARG A 215 11.42 22.22 22.50
C ARG A 215 12.92 21.94 22.32
N GLN A 216 13.28 21.02 21.42
CA GLN A 216 14.67 20.72 21.06
C GLN A 216 15.21 21.64 19.95
N ALA A 217 14.35 22.43 19.29
CA ALA A 217 14.77 23.29 18.19
C ALA A 217 15.62 24.47 18.71
N GLU A 218 16.54 24.94 17.88
CA GLU A 218 17.27 26.17 18.15
C GLU A 218 16.33 27.37 17.97
N PRO A 219 16.05 28.17 19.02
CA PRO A 219 15.12 29.28 18.92
C PRO A 219 15.69 30.41 18.06
N GLY A 220 14.81 31.16 17.40
CA GLY A 220 15.19 32.31 16.58
C GLY A 220 15.89 31.94 15.27
N ARG A 221 15.75 30.70 14.79
CA ARG A 221 16.24 30.25 13.49
C ARG A 221 15.10 29.99 12.51
N PRO A 222 15.33 30.08 11.19
CA PRO A 222 14.33 29.67 10.21
C PRO A 222 14.03 28.18 10.28
N VAL A 223 12.74 27.82 10.22
CA VAL A 223 12.24 26.45 10.20
C VAL A 223 11.66 26.13 8.83
N LEU A 224 12.01 24.97 8.26
CA LEU A 224 11.41 24.46 7.03
C LEU A 224 10.36 23.40 7.32
N PHE A 225 9.15 23.58 6.79
CA PHE A 225 8.19 22.50 6.61
C PHE A 225 8.30 21.98 5.18
N PHE A 226 8.77 20.74 5.00
CA PHE A 226 8.97 20.11 3.71
C PHE A 226 7.83 19.14 3.38
N GLY A 227 7.11 19.40 2.29
CA GLY A 227 5.92 18.65 1.91
C GLY A 227 4.77 18.91 2.87
N VAL A 228 4.48 20.18 3.11
CA VAL A 228 3.47 20.63 4.09
C VAL A 228 2.03 20.29 3.66
N GLY A 229 1.82 19.93 2.40
CA GLY A 229 0.47 19.75 1.85
C GLY A 229 -0.31 21.06 1.87
N PRO A 230 -1.65 21.02 1.86
CA PRO A 230 -2.47 22.22 2.03
C PRO A 230 -2.70 22.57 3.51
N THR A 231 -1.84 22.11 4.42
CA THR A 231 -2.17 22.01 5.86
C THR A 231 -1.34 22.95 6.74
N LEU A 232 -1.85 23.28 7.94
CA LEU A 232 -1.16 24.16 8.90
C LEU A 232 -1.15 23.62 10.34
N HIS A 233 -1.84 22.52 10.65
CA HIS A 233 -1.99 22.00 12.02
C HIS A 233 -0.65 21.75 12.75
N HIS A 234 0.40 21.31 12.05
CA HIS A 234 1.75 21.17 12.62
C HIS A 234 2.56 22.48 12.66
N VAL A 235 2.16 23.49 11.89
CA VAL A 235 2.90 24.75 11.72
C VAL A 235 2.75 25.66 12.94
N PHE A 236 1.59 25.64 13.59
CA PHE A 236 1.30 26.50 14.74
C PHE A 236 2.25 26.30 15.91
N ALA A 237 2.78 25.09 16.12
CA ALA A 237 3.73 24.78 17.18
C ALA A 237 5.10 25.46 16.98
N ALA A 238 5.44 25.85 15.74
CA ALA A 238 6.72 26.49 15.44
C ALA A 238 6.69 28.02 15.59
N ALA A 239 5.52 28.65 15.74
CA ALA A 239 5.35 30.10 15.65
C ALA A 239 6.14 30.89 16.71
N GLU A 240 6.26 30.36 17.92
CA GLU A 240 7.01 31.00 19.03
C GLU A 240 8.52 30.75 18.94
N VAL A 241 8.93 29.65 18.31
CA VAL A 241 10.32 29.20 18.29
C VAL A 241 11.06 29.72 17.05
N ALA A 242 10.38 29.77 15.91
CA ALA A 242 10.97 30.13 14.63
C ALA A 242 11.14 31.64 14.48
N SER A 243 12.27 32.09 13.92
CA SER A 243 12.36 33.47 13.42
C SER A 243 11.50 33.67 12.18
N GLU A 244 11.50 32.64 11.32
CA GLU A 244 10.83 32.58 10.02
C GLU A 244 10.35 31.14 9.77
N ILE A 245 9.19 31.00 9.15
CA ILE A 245 8.58 29.73 8.76
C ILE A 245 8.55 29.68 7.24
N HIS A 246 9.21 28.66 6.69
CA HIS A 246 9.24 28.37 5.27
C HIS A 246 8.38 27.15 4.99
N LEU A 247 7.35 27.31 4.15
CA LEU A 247 6.40 26.26 3.83
C LEU A 247 6.66 25.76 2.41
N GLY A 248 7.14 24.53 2.30
CA GLY A 248 7.50 23.89 1.04
C GLY A 248 6.51 22.81 0.64
N ASP A 249 5.99 22.85 -0.59
CA ASP A 249 5.22 21.73 -1.16
C ASP A 249 5.50 21.52 -2.66
N TYR A 250 5.30 20.30 -3.15
CA TYR A 250 5.47 19.97 -4.56
C TYR A 250 4.33 20.51 -5.44
N LEU A 251 3.10 20.50 -4.91
CA LEU A 251 1.90 20.86 -5.65
C LEU A 251 1.58 22.35 -5.46
N PRO A 252 1.55 23.15 -6.54
CA PRO A 252 1.15 24.56 -6.45
C PRO A 252 -0.25 24.76 -5.85
N ALA A 253 -1.18 23.82 -6.07
CA ALA A 253 -2.53 23.86 -5.52
C ALA A 253 -2.56 23.81 -3.99
N ASN A 254 -1.63 23.07 -3.37
CA ASN A 254 -1.52 23.01 -1.91
C ASN A 254 -1.03 24.34 -1.34
N LEU A 255 0.00 24.94 -1.96
CA LEU A 255 0.50 26.25 -1.57
C LEU A 255 -0.54 27.36 -1.77
N ALA A 256 -1.41 27.22 -2.79
CA ALA A 256 -2.52 28.13 -3.00
C ALA A 256 -3.51 28.07 -1.82
N GLU A 257 -3.92 26.89 -1.33
CA GLU A 257 -4.79 26.80 -0.15
C GLU A 257 -4.18 27.44 1.09
N ILE A 258 -2.87 27.27 1.31
CA ILE A 258 -2.16 27.94 2.41
C ILE A 258 -2.19 29.46 2.22
N ARG A 259 -1.96 29.95 0.99
CA ARG A 259 -2.03 31.38 0.67
C ARG A 259 -3.40 31.96 1.01
N ARG A 260 -4.49 31.27 0.67
CA ARG A 260 -5.85 31.69 1.01
C ARG A 260 -6.03 31.91 2.52
N TRP A 261 -5.48 31.03 3.35
CA TRP A 261 -5.51 31.19 4.80
C TRP A 261 -4.64 32.34 5.32
N ILE A 262 -3.45 32.54 4.73
CA ILE A 262 -2.58 33.68 5.05
C ILE A 262 -3.29 35.00 4.75
N ASP A 263 -3.94 35.08 3.60
CA ASP A 263 -4.61 36.29 3.10
C ASP A 263 -6.00 36.50 3.75
N ARG A 264 -6.40 35.63 4.69
CA ARG A 264 -7.70 35.63 5.37
C ARG A 264 -8.89 35.61 4.40
N GLU A 265 -8.76 34.86 3.30
CA GLU A 265 -9.83 34.76 2.33
C GLU A 265 -11.10 34.12 2.94
N PRO A 266 -12.30 34.61 2.57
CA PRO A 266 -13.54 33.92 2.90
C PRO A 266 -13.51 32.47 2.42
N GLY A 267 -13.86 31.54 3.31
CA GLY A 267 -13.86 30.11 3.02
C GLY A 267 -12.48 29.46 2.95
N ALA A 268 -11.41 30.12 3.43
CA ALA A 268 -10.19 29.42 3.80
C ALA A 268 -10.49 28.43 4.95
N HIS A 269 -9.71 27.34 5.04
CA HIS A 269 -9.94 26.30 6.03
C HIS A 269 -9.77 26.84 7.47
N ASP A 270 -10.70 26.46 8.36
CA ASP A 270 -10.68 26.89 9.76
C ASP A 270 -9.78 25.96 10.58
N TRP A 271 -8.63 26.49 11.01
CA TRP A 271 -7.64 25.75 11.81
C TRP A 271 -7.80 25.98 13.33
N ARG A 272 -8.78 26.76 13.79
CA ARG A 272 -8.88 27.19 15.19
C ARG A 272 -8.90 26.04 16.20
N ALA A 273 -9.53 24.91 15.86
CA ALA A 273 -9.55 23.72 16.70
C ALA A 273 -8.14 23.12 16.91
N PHE A 274 -7.34 23.06 15.84
CA PHE A 274 -5.95 22.59 15.86
C PHE A 274 -5.03 23.57 16.60
N VAL A 275 -5.23 24.87 16.42
CA VAL A 275 -4.51 25.91 17.18
C VAL A 275 -4.79 25.77 18.67
N ARG A 276 -6.06 25.61 19.06
CA ARG A 276 -6.45 25.42 20.46
C ARG A 276 -5.82 24.16 21.06
N HIS A 277 -5.79 23.06 20.30
CA HIS A 277 -5.13 21.84 20.73
C HIS A 277 -3.61 22.04 20.90
N THR A 278 -2.97 22.72 19.95
CA THR A 278 -1.54 23.08 20.03
C THR A 278 -1.23 23.88 21.30
N LEU A 279 -2.01 24.92 21.59
CA LEU A 279 -1.85 25.74 22.79
C LEU A 279 -2.00 24.94 24.10
N ARG A 280 -2.91 23.94 24.11
CA ARG A 280 -3.04 23.02 25.25
C ARG A 280 -1.80 22.15 25.44
N CYS A 281 -1.25 21.60 24.35
CA CYS A 281 0.00 20.84 24.39
C CYS A 281 1.19 21.70 24.87
N GLU A 282 1.15 23.01 24.62
CA GLU A 282 2.16 23.96 25.10
C GLU A 282 1.98 24.37 26.57
N GLY A 283 0.90 23.94 27.23
CA GLY A 283 0.63 24.16 28.65
C GLY A 283 -0.48 25.18 28.96
N SER A 284 -1.16 25.72 27.95
CA SER A 284 -2.33 26.58 28.17
C SER A 284 -3.58 25.73 28.45
N ALA A 285 -4.00 25.66 29.71
CA ALA A 285 -5.06 24.75 30.14
C ALA A 285 -6.42 25.00 29.45
N ASP A 286 -6.81 26.27 29.27
CA ASP A 286 -8.03 26.67 28.58
C ASP A 286 -7.78 27.87 27.66
N PRO A 287 -7.27 27.64 26.43
CA PRO A 287 -6.94 28.72 25.52
C PRO A 287 -8.21 29.44 25.05
N SER A 288 -8.24 30.75 25.28
CA SER A 288 -9.35 31.61 24.86
C SER A 288 -9.35 31.80 23.33
N ASP A 289 -10.46 32.30 22.79
CA ASP A 289 -10.52 32.66 21.36
C ASP A 289 -9.56 33.79 20.97
N ALA A 290 -9.17 34.63 21.94
CA ALA A 290 -8.14 35.64 21.75
C ALA A 290 -6.75 35.00 21.63
N ASP A 291 -6.42 34.01 22.47
CA ASP A 291 -5.15 33.28 22.40
C ASP A 291 -5.01 32.53 21.08
N VAL A 292 -6.09 31.88 20.64
CA VAL A 292 -6.15 31.21 19.33
C VAL A 292 -5.89 32.20 18.20
N THR A 293 -6.56 33.35 18.22
CA THR A 293 -6.39 34.40 17.19
C THR A 293 -4.97 34.96 17.20
N ALA A 294 -4.40 35.21 18.38
CA ALA A 294 -3.03 35.68 18.52
C ALA A 294 -2.02 34.67 17.95
N ARG A 295 -2.22 33.37 18.19
CA ARG A 295 -1.36 32.32 17.61
C ARG A 295 -1.49 32.24 16.10
N GLU A 296 -2.69 32.32 15.54
CA GLU A 296 -2.83 32.36 14.08
C GLU A 296 -2.13 33.58 13.48
N ASP A 297 -2.29 34.75 14.09
CA ASP A 297 -1.71 36.01 13.61
C ASP A 297 -0.18 36.00 13.69
N LEU A 298 0.38 35.48 14.79
CA LEU A 298 1.81 35.24 14.91
C LEU A 298 2.29 34.27 13.83
N THR A 299 1.57 33.18 13.60
CA THR A 299 1.93 32.19 12.57
C THR A 299 1.93 32.82 11.18
N ARG A 300 0.91 33.62 10.83
CA ARG A 300 0.87 34.38 9.56
C ARG A 300 2.08 35.31 9.43
N ALA A 301 2.42 36.04 10.49
CA ALA A 301 3.57 36.95 10.50
C ALA A 301 4.92 36.21 10.37
N ARG A 302 5.02 34.98 10.88
CA ARG A 302 6.22 34.15 10.79
C ARG A 302 6.37 33.45 9.45
N ILE A 303 5.29 33.22 8.69
CA ILE A 303 5.38 32.61 7.37
C ILE A 303 5.95 33.64 6.38
N THR A 304 7.24 33.50 6.04
CA THR A 304 7.94 34.42 5.14
C THR A 304 8.09 33.88 3.72
N ALA A 305 7.93 32.56 3.52
CA ALA A 305 8.10 31.94 2.22
C ALA A 305 7.14 30.76 1.97
N LEU A 306 6.52 30.76 0.78
CA LEU A 306 5.89 29.58 0.17
C LEU A 306 6.81 29.11 -0.96
N ILE A 307 7.32 27.88 -0.89
CA ILE A 307 8.39 27.39 -1.76
C ILE A 307 7.89 26.16 -2.50
N ARG A 308 8.06 26.11 -3.83
CA ARG A 308 7.87 24.87 -4.56
C ARG A 308 9.08 23.97 -4.35
N VAL A 309 8.88 22.77 -3.82
CA VAL A 309 9.96 21.81 -3.52
C VAL A 309 9.69 20.45 -4.17
N ASP A 310 10.73 19.73 -4.58
CA ASP A 310 10.60 18.39 -5.15
C ASP A 310 11.60 17.43 -4.49
N ALA A 311 11.10 16.49 -3.69
CA ALA A 311 11.94 15.48 -3.03
C ALA A 311 12.65 14.54 -4.02
N GLY A 312 12.21 14.48 -5.28
CA GLY A 312 12.91 13.80 -6.35
C GLY A 312 14.22 14.48 -6.73
N HIS A 313 14.33 15.80 -6.51
CA HIS A 313 15.53 16.57 -6.77
C HIS A 313 16.58 16.37 -5.65
N PRO A 314 17.86 16.07 -5.96
CA PRO A 314 18.90 15.85 -4.95
C PRO A 314 19.18 17.04 -4.03
N ARG A 315 18.84 18.25 -4.48
CA ARG A 315 18.93 19.49 -3.72
C ARG A 315 17.61 20.22 -3.88
N PRO A 316 16.57 19.87 -3.10
CA PRO A 316 15.24 20.43 -3.33
C PRO A 316 15.12 21.89 -2.89
N VAL A 317 16.08 22.38 -2.07
CA VAL A 317 16.26 23.77 -1.68
C VAL A 317 17.76 24.07 -1.59
N ASP A 318 18.19 25.25 -2.04
CA ASP A 318 19.61 25.67 -2.06
C ASP A 318 20.11 26.22 -0.71
N ARG A 319 19.65 25.67 0.41
CA ARG A 319 20.16 25.99 1.75
C ARG A 319 19.84 24.88 2.76
N GLN A 320 20.59 24.87 3.86
CA GLN A 320 20.28 24.04 5.04
C GLN A 320 19.56 24.85 6.11
N TYR A 321 18.82 24.16 6.98
CA TYR A 321 18.02 24.72 8.07
C TYR A 321 18.43 24.14 9.42
N ALA A 322 18.30 24.93 10.49
CA ALA A 322 18.51 24.44 11.85
C ALA A 322 17.42 23.44 12.26
N THR A 323 16.21 23.59 11.72
CA THR A 323 15.09 22.65 11.92
C THR A 323 14.38 22.39 10.60
N VAL A 324 14.15 21.11 10.29
CA VAL A 324 13.33 20.65 9.17
C VAL A 324 12.25 19.73 9.70
N ILE A 325 11.00 20.00 9.33
CA ILE A 325 9.83 19.21 9.68
C ILE A 325 9.23 18.65 8.39
N SER A 326 8.99 17.35 8.31
CA SER A 326 8.38 16.71 7.14
C SER A 326 7.43 15.61 7.60
N ALA A 327 6.16 15.98 7.83
CA ALA A 327 5.12 15.07 8.30
C ALA A 327 4.34 14.51 7.10
N TYR A 328 4.13 13.18 7.09
CA TYR A 328 3.31 12.46 6.11
C TYR A 328 3.64 12.78 4.65
N CYS A 329 4.91 13.11 4.36
CA CYS A 329 5.35 13.57 3.05
C CYS A 329 5.96 12.44 2.23
N ALA A 330 7.19 12.01 2.55
CA ALA A 330 7.92 11.06 1.73
C ALA A 330 7.23 9.70 1.65
N ASP A 331 6.66 9.24 2.76
CA ASP A 331 5.93 7.98 2.84
C ASP A 331 4.64 8.03 2.02
N SER A 332 3.86 9.11 2.10
CA SER A 332 2.60 9.29 1.36
C SER A 332 2.79 9.69 -0.11
N ALA A 333 3.95 10.26 -0.47
CA ALA A 333 4.24 10.62 -1.86
C ALA A 333 4.76 9.43 -2.70
N THR A 334 5.09 8.30 -2.08
CA THR A 334 5.83 7.21 -2.73
C THR A 334 5.16 5.86 -2.56
N GLY A 335 5.24 5.00 -3.58
CA GLY A 335 4.61 3.67 -3.59
C GLY A 335 5.54 2.51 -3.25
N ASP A 336 6.83 2.81 -3.04
CA ASP A 336 7.88 1.81 -2.81
C ASP A 336 9.00 2.37 -1.91
N ARG A 337 9.64 1.46 -1.17
CA ARG A 337 10.69 1.78 -0.19
C ARG A 337 11.96 2.39 -0.80
N ALA A 338 12.33 2.01 -2.03
CA ALA A 338 13.57 2.51 -2.64
C ALA A 338 13.45 3.99 -3.03
N THR A 339 12.28 4.39 -3.54
CA THR A 339 11.95 5.79 -3.81
C THR A 339 11.82 6.58 -2.51
N TRP A 340 11.15 6.03 -1.50
CA TRP A 340 11.06 6.62 -0.17
C TRP A 340 12.45 6.89 0.45
N ASP A 341 13.35 5.91 0.45
CA ASP A 341 14.72 6.04 0.95
C ASP A 341 15.48 7.19 0.25
N ARG A 342 15.26 7.36 -1.06
CA ARG A 342 15.86 8.46 -1.83
C ARG A 342 15.31 9.81 -1.39
N TYR A 343 13.99 9.93 -1.24
CA TYR A 343 13.35 11.17 -0.79
C TYR A 343 13.79 11.54 0.63
N MET A 344 13.83 10.58 1.55
CA MET A 344 14.32 10.78 2.91
C MET A 344 15.77 11.29 2.92
N ARG A 345 16.66 10.75 2.08
CA ARG A 345 18.04 11.28 1.97
C ARG A 345 18.08 12.73 1.50
N HIS A 346 17.27 13.10 0.51
CA HIS A 346 17.25 14.48 -0.01
C HIS A 346 16.68 15.46 1.03
N ILE A 347 15.57 15.09 1.69
CA ILE A 347 14.90 15.91 2.71
C ILE A 347 15.81 16.06 3.94
N THR A 348 16.33 14.97 4.48
CA THR A 348 17.22 15.03 5.65
C THR A 348 18.56 15.71 5.37
N GLY A 349 19.00 15.76 4.10
CA GLY A 349 20.15 16.53 3.66
C GLY A 349 20.01 18.05 3.85
N LEU A 350 18.77 18.55 3.97
CA LEU A 350 18.46 19.95 4.27
C LEU A 350 18.69 20.32 5.74
N VAL A 351 18.85 19.34 6.64
CA VAL A 351 19.10 19.60 8.06
C VAL A 351 20.57 19.98 8.21
N GLY A 352 20.86 21.15 8.78
CA GLY A 352 22.23 21.58 9.05
C GLY A 352 22.92 20.71 10.13
N PRO A 353 24.25 20.72 10.23
CA PRO A 353 24.95 20.04 11.32
C PRO A 353 24.41 20.45 12.70
N GLY A 354 24.14 19.48 13.58
CA GLY A 354 23.52 19.75 14.89
C GLY A 354 22.02 20.08 14.86
N GLY A 355 21.43 20.21 13.67
CA GLY A 355 20.03 20.59 13.48
C GLY A 355 19.03 19.48 13.83
N LEU A 356 17.77 19.87 13.96
CA LEU A 356 16.65 19.02 14.30
C LEU A 356 15.89 18.57 13.05
N PHE A 357 15.59 17.28 12.95
CA PHE A 357 14.62 16.73 12.02
C PHE A 357 13.42 16.21 12.78
N VAL A 358 12.21 16.56 12.35
CA VAL A 358 10.95 16.05 12.91
C VAL A 358 10.10 15.49 11.78
N THR A 359 9.49 14.32 11.97
CA THR A 359 8.70 13.66 10.94
C THR A 359 7.60 12.79 11.54
N ALA A 360 6.60 12.50 10.71
CA ALA A 360 5.53 11.55 10.96
C ALA A 360 5.32 10.74 9.68
N ALA A 361 4.94 9.47 9.78
CA ALA A 361 4.67 8.59 8.65
C ALA A 361 3.51 7.62 8.96
N LEU A 362 2.76 7.23 7.93
CA LEU A 362 1.72 6.21 8.02
C LEU A 362 2.38 4.82 8.13
N ARG A 363 2.19 4.16 9.28
CA ARG A 363 2.85 2.89 9.58
C ARG A 363 2.24 1.74 8.79
N ARG A 364 3.06 0.99 8.06
CA ARG A 364 2.67 -0.18 7.25
C ARG A 364 1.47 0.12 6.34
N CYS A 365 1.39 1.36 5.88
CA CYS A 365 0.36 1.83 4.99
C CYS A 365 0.82 1.60 3.56
N ARG A 366 -0.06 1.02 2.76
CA ARG A 366 0.19 0.84 1.33
C ARG A 366 -0.45 1.95 0.52
N GLY A 367 -1.53 2.55 0.99
CA GLY A 367 -2.13 3.70 0.34
C GLY A 367 -3.29 4.21 1.15
N TYR A 368 -3.60 5.47 0.95
CA TYR A 368 -4.62 6.19 1.68
C TYR A 368 -5.68 6.74 0.74
N ILE A 369 -6.84 7.12 1.27
CA ILE A 369 -8.00 7.54 0.46
C ILE A 369 -8.24 9.04 0.61
N VAL A 370 -8.33 9.77 -0.49
CA VAL A 370 -8.71 11.18 -0.55
C VAL A 370 -9.82 11.34 -1.58
N GLY A 371 -10.98 11.85 -1.17
CA GLY A 371 -12.10 12.06 -2.10
C GLY A 371 -12.51 10.79 -2.87
N GLY A 372 -12.45 9.62 -2.22
CA GLY A 372 -12.74 8.32 -2.84
C GLY A 372 -11.66 7.80 -3.80
N ARG A 373 -10.53 8.49 -3.93
CA ARG A 373 -9.38 8.10 -4.75
C ARG A 373 -8.25 7.58 -3.86
N SER A 374 -7.53 6.56 -4.33
CA SER A 374 -6.41 5.99 -3.58
C SER A 374 -5.09 6.62 -3.99
N PHE A 375 -4.29 7.05 -3.02
CA PHE A 375 -2.94 7.59 -3.18
C PHE A 375 -1.91 6.64 -2.54
N PRO A 376 -0.64 6.64 -3.01
CA PRO A 376 0.34 5.65 -2.58
C PRO A 376 0.80 5.85 -1.14
N SER A 377 1.32 4.80 -0.53
CA SER A 377 2.18 4.91 0.64
C SER A 377 3.26 3.81 0.61
N ALA A 378 4.43 4.14 1.13
CA ALA A 378 5.67 3.39 0.95
C ALA A 378 5.72 2.04 1.69
N ASP A 379 4.74 1.74 2.56
CA ASP A 379 4.71 0.57 3.43
C ASP A 379 5.91 0.49 4.36
N VAL A 380 6.17 1.59 5.07
CA VAL A 380 7.30 1.75 6.00
C VAL A 380 6.88 1.60 7.46
N ASP A 381 7.82 1.21 8.31
CA ASP A 381 7.63 1.20 9.76
C ASP A 381 8.79 1.85 10.53
N GLU A 382 8.74 1.81 11.85
CA GLU A 382 9.73 2.41 12.75
C GLU A 382 11.17 1.93 12.51
N HIS A 383 11.35 0.70 12.01
CA HIS A 383 12.67 0.14 11.72
C HIS A 383 13.24 0.75 10.44
N ASP A 384 12.38 0.98 9.44
CA ASP A 384 12.74 1.66 8.21
C ASP A 384 13.15 3.10 8.47
N LEU A 385 12.35 3.81 9.28
CA LEU A 385 12.64 5.19 9.66
C LEU A 385 13.97 5.31 10.41
N ARG A 386 14.21 4.41 11.38
CA ARG A 386 15.50 4.34 12.10
C ARG A 386 16.66 4.09 11.14
N ALA A 387 16.49 3.17 10.17
CA ALA A 387 17.52 2.86 9.19
C ALA A 387 17.82 4.04 8.25
N ALA A 388 16.80 4.80 7.85
CA ALA A 388 16.93 5.98 7.01
C ALA A 388 17.66 7.14 7.70
N LEU A 389 17.48 7.31 9.02
CA LEU A 389 18.14 8.37 9.81
C LEU A 389 19.57 8.02 10.23
N ARG A 390 19.87 6.73 10.44
CA ARG A 390 21.18 6.25 10.92
C ARG A 390 22.43 6.84 10.22
N PRO A 391 22.47 7.11 8.89
CA PRO A 391 23.69 7.58 8.23
C PRO A 391 24.13 9.02 8.60
N GLY A 392 23.22 9.84 9.13
CA GLY A 392 23.46 11.27 9.33
C GLY A 392 23.05 11.82 10.70
N PHE A 393 22.36 11.02 11.51
CA PHE A 393 21.78 11.46 12.78
C PHE A 393 22.38 10.66 13.95
N ASP A 394 22.44 11.32 15.09
CA ASP A 394 22.92 10.72 16.33
C ASP A 394 21.89 9.68 16.84
N PRO A 395 22.27 8.40 17.00
CA PRO A 395 21.37 7.35 17.45
C PRO A 395 20.89 7.52 18.90
N GLN A 396 21.54 8.37 19.70
CA GLN A 396 21.17 8.64 21.09
C GLN A 396 20.40 9.96 21.25
N ALA A 397 20.43 10.85 20.26
CA ALA A 397 19.74 12.14 20.30
C ALA A 397 18.51 12.15 19.37
N GLY A 398 17.49 11.40 19.76
CA GLY A 398 16.22 11.32 19.05
C GLY A 398 15.19 10.44 19.76
N ALA A 399 13.96 10.45 19.24
CA ALA A 399 12.88 9.57 19.66
C ALA A 399 12.17 9.00 18.44
N ILE A 400 11.68 7.76 18.54
CA ILE A 400 10.78 7.14 17.57
C ILE A 400 9.66 6.48 18.36
N GLU A 401 8.43 6.89 18.10
CA GLU A 401 7.21 6.40 18.75
C GLU A 401 6.26 5.79 17.73
N VAL A 402 5.54 4.75 18.15
CA VAL A 402 4.51 4.10 17.34
C VAL A 402 3.19 4.27 18.06
N HIS A 403 2.22 4.88 17.37
CA HIS A 403 0.89 5.12 17.89
C HIS A 403 -0.13 4.31 17.08
N PRO A 404 -0.79 3.30 17.68
CA PRO A 404 -1.89 2.59 17.03
C PRO A 404 -3.11 3.50 16.87
N VAL A 405 -3.68 3.52 15.67
CA VAL A 405 -4.88 4.31 15.34
C VAL A 405 -5.87 3.44 14.54
N PRO A 406 -6.42 2.38 15.16
CA PRO A 406 -7.22 1.38 14.46
C PRO A 406 -8.52 1.95 13.86
N GLN A 407 -9.02 3.07 14.39
CA GLN A 407 -10.19 3.77 13.86
C GLN A 407 -9.98 4.28 12.43
N ASP A 408 -8.73 4.54 12.02
CA ASP A 408 -8.38 5.09 10.70
C ASP A 408 -8.15 4.01 9.64
N ALA A 409 -8.41 2.74 9.97
CA ALA A 409 -8.26 1.62 9.04
C ALA A 409 -9.10 1.80 7.75
N THR A 410 -10.20 2.55 7.83
CA THR A 410 -11.03 2.95 6.68
C THR A 410 -10.31 3.90 5.71
N HIS A 411 -9.38 4.71 6.21
CA HIS A 411 -8.52 5.60 5.43
C HIS A 411 -7.30 4.88 4.84
N GLY A 412 -6.98 3.67 5.31
CA GLY A 412 -5.93 2.80 4.74
C GLY A 412 -4.71 2.61 5.62
N TYR A 413 -4.70 3.15 6.83
CA TYR A 413 -3.65 2.97 7.84
C TYR A 413 -4.26 2.65 9.20
N ALA A 414 -3.52 1.98 10.08
CA ALA A 414 -3.99 1.64 11.43
C ALA A 414 -2.94 1.98 12.51
N GLY A 415 -1.96 2.78 12.12
CA GLY A 415 -0.87 3.21 12.98
C GLY A 415 -0.08 4.32 12.32
N ILE A 416 0.54 5.16 13.12
CA ILE A 416 1.48 6.18 12.71
C ILE A 416 2.82 5.96 13.41
N VAL A 417 3.90 6.41 12.78
CA VAL A 417 5.24 6.47 13.36
C VAL A 417 5.63 7.93 13.47
N LEU A 418 5.99 8.36 14.67
CA LEU A 418 6.45 9.71 14.96
C LEU A 418 7.93 9.67 15.27
N ALA A 419 8.70 10.61 14.75
CA ALA A 419 10.13 10.67 15.07
C ALA A 419 10.67 12.09 15.10
N TRP A 420 11.64 12.31 15.98
CA TRP A 420 12.57 13.42 15.86
C TRP A 420 13.99 12.92 16.06
N ALA A 421 14.96 13.55 15.40
CA ALA A 421 16.36 13.20 15.54
C ALA A 421 17.26 14.43 15.34
N ARG A 422 18.39 14.45 16.03
CA ARG A 422 19.41 15.49 15.89
C ARG A 422 20.50 15.05 14.92
N ARG A 423 20.82 15.90 13.95
CA ARG A 423 21.87 15.63 12.98
C ARG A 423 23.22 15.66 13.68
N SER A 424 24.08 14.68 13.39
CA SER A 424 25.42 14.62 13.98
C SER A 424 26.23 15.88 13.63
N GLY A 425 26.92 16.44 14.62
CA GLY A 425 27.79 17.60 14.42
C GLY A 425 29.08 17.25 13.64
N PRO A 426 29.86 18.26 13.23
CA PRO A 426 31.08 18.07 12.43
C PRO A 426 32.17 17.18 13.08
N GLY A 427 32.09 16.90 14.39
CA GLY A 427 33.09 16.12 15.14
C GLY A 427 32.69 14.68 15.50
N ALA A 428 31.47 14.22 15.18
CA ALA A 428 30.98 12.91 15.66
C ALA A 428 31.44 11.70 14.80
N ARG A 429 32.07 11.94 13.64
CA ARG A 429 32.66 10.88 12.82
C ARG A 429 34.12 10.67 13.21
N GLY A 430 34.38 10.02 14.36
CA GLY A 430 35.78 9.77 14.77
C GLY A 430 36.04 9.02 16.08
N GLY A 431 35.02 8.53 16.80
CA GLY A 431 35.24 7.75 18.02
C GLY A 431 35.41 6.27 17.75
N ALA A 432 36.59 5.84 17.30
CA ALA A 432 36.97 4.43 17.45
C ALA A 432 36.97 4.10 18.95
N ALA A 433 36.24 3.05 19.33
CA ALA A 433 36.15 2.58 20.70
C ALA A 433 37.55 2.40 21.30
N ARG A 434 37.89 3.18 22.32
CA ARG A 434 39.02 2.86 23.20
C ARG A 434 38.61 1.66 24.06
N PRO A 435 39.44 0.60 24.18
CA PRO A 435 39.13 -0.51 25.06
C PRO A 435 39.13 -0.01 26.51
N VAL A 436 38.09 -0.33 27.26
CA VAL A 436 38.04 -0.11 28.70
C VAL A 436 38.94 -1.16 29.34
N GLU A 437 40.06 -0.72 29.92
CA GLU A 437 40.88 -1.55 30.80
C GLU A 437 40.10 -1.91 32.06
N HIS A 438 39.86 -3.21 32.26
CA HIS A 438 39.37 -3.74 33.52
C HIS A 438 40.46 -3.62 34.59
N ARG A 439 40.28 -2.71 35.55
CA ARG A 439 40.93 -2.84 36.86
C ARG A 439 40.08 -3.73 37.76
N VAL A 440 40.61 -4.92 38.02
CA VAL A 440 40.17 -5.80 39.12
C VAL A 440 40.80 -5.26 40.41
N SER A 441 39.98 -5.00 41.42
CA SER A 441 40.41 -4.80 42.79
C SER A 441 39.51 -5.60 43.73
N SER A 442 40.07 -6.63 44.33
CA SER A 442 39.65 -7.26 45.60
C SER A 442 40.91 -7.33 46.47
N PRO A 443 40.82 -7.38 47.81
CA PRO A 443 39.93 -8.26 48.59
C PRO A 443 38.61 -7.63 49.03
#